data_AF-A0A2W6TWU4-F1
#
_entry.id   AF-A0A2W6TWU4-F1
#
_cell.length_a   1.000
_cell.length_b   1.000
_cell.length_c   1.000
_cell.angle_alpha   90.00
_cell.angle_beta   90.00
_cell.angle_gamma   90.00
#
_symmetry.space_group_name_H-M   'P 1'
#
loop_
_entity.id
_entity.type
_entity.pdbx_description
1 polymer ?
#
loop_
_entity_poly.entity_id
_entity_poly.type
_entity_poly.pdbx_seq_one_letter_code
_entity_poly.pdbx_strand_id
1 'polypeptide(L)' 'MGFSSMATSRKFFLVLLLIFAAINLVDFVFYGQSLRNLFGAAGFALMAYGWHKHIRPISIGGAVLALGSIVAKYLA' A
#
# COMPACT_ATOMS: atom_id res chain seq x y z
N MET A 1 -23.31 -20.73 -2.76
CA MET A 1 -22.73 -19.73 -1.83
C MET A 1 -21.29 -19.48 -2.25
N GLY A 2 -20.94 -18.31 -2.81
CA GLY A 2 -19.57 -18.08 -3.30
C GLY A 2 -19.23 -16.63 -3.67
N PHE A 3 -20.24 -15.83 -4.05
CA PHE A 3 -20.05 -14.43 -4.44
C PHE A 3 -19.81 -13.47 -3.26
N SER A 4 -20.39 -13.74 -2.08
CA SER A 4 -20.22 -12.90 -0.89
C SER A 4 -18.80 -12.99 -0.31
N SER A 5 -18.19 -14.17 -0.29
CA SER A 5 -16.83 -14.37 0.25
C SER A 5 -15.78 -13.60 -0.55
N MET A 6 -15.80 -13.69 -1.89
CA MET A 6 -14.88 -12.95 -2.77
C MET A 6 -14.97 -11.44 -2.58
N ALA A 7 -16.19 -10.89 -2.49
CA ALA A 7 -16.40 -9.46 -2.27
C ALA A 7 -15.88 -8.99 -0.89
N THR A 8 -16.08 -9.80 0.14
CA THR A 8 -15.58 -9.53 1.50
C THR A 8 -14.06 -9.57 1.57
N SER A 9 -13.43 -10.59 0.99
CA SER A 9 -11.97 -10.70 0.91
C SER A 9 -11.34 -9.52 0.17
N ARG A 10 -12.00 -9.05 -0.89
CA ARG A 10 -11.55 -7.92 -1.69
C ARG A 10 -11.59 -6.59 -0.93
N LYS A 11 -12.65 -6.37 -0.14
CA LYS A 11 -12.78 -5.23 0.76
C LYS A 11 -11.77 -5.30 1.90
N PHE A 12 -11.58 -6.47 2.50
CA PHE A 12 -10.61 -6.69 3.57
C PHE A 12 -9.19 -6.34 3.12
N PHE A 13 -8.79 -6.78 1.92
CA PHE A 13 -7.46 -6.48 1.38
C PHE A 13 -7.25 -4.98 1.11
N LEU A 14 -8.29 -4.28 0.66
CA LEU A 14 -8.25 -2.82 0.49
C LEU A 14 -8.06 -2.09 1.81
N VAL A 15 -8.81 -2.49 2.84
CA VAL A 15 -8.69 -1.89 4.19
C VAL A 15 -7.29 -2.14 4.75
N LEU A 16 -6.75 -3.36 4.58
CA LEU A 16 -5.39 -3.69 4.99
C LEU A 16 -4.34 -2.76 4.33
N LEU A 17 -4.39 -2.63 3.00
CA LEU A 17 -3.50 -1.72 2.25
C LEU A 17 -3.62 -0.27 2.73
N LEU A 18 -4.84 0.18 3.03
CA LEU A 18 -5.09 1.54 3.50
C LEU A 18 -4.49 1.78 4.90
N ILE A 19 -4.59 0.79 5.79
CA ILE A 19 -3.97 0.84 7.13
C ILE A 19 -2.45 0.91 7.01
N PHE A 20 -1.85 0.08 6.16
CA PHE A 20 -0.40 0.12 5.91
C PHE A 20 0.06 1.47 5.33
N ALA A 21 -0.72 2.05 4.40
CA ALA A 21 -0.46 3.38 3.87
C ALA A 21 -0.51 4.44 4.98
N ALA A 22 -1.53 4.39 5.83
CA ALA A 22 -1.71 5.33 6.93
C ALA A 22 -0.59 5.26 7.96
N ILE A 23 -0.15 4.06 8.36
CA ILE A 23 0.97 3.87 9.29
C ILE A 23 2.25 4.48 8.70
N ASN A 24 2.57 4.19 7.44
CA ASN A 24 3.76 4.75 6.78
C ASN A 24 3.67 6.28 6.66
N LEU A 25 2.47 6.83 6.43
CA LEU A 25 2.25 8.27 6.38
C LEU A 25 2.44 8.92 7.76
N VAL A 26 1.91 8.31 8.82
CA VAL A 26 2.08 8.77 10.21
C VAL A 26 3.56 8.70 10.59
N ASP A 27 4.26 7.62 10.28
CA ASP A 27 5.70 7.51 10.52
C ASP A 27 6.49 8.58 9.76
N PHE A 28 6.11 8.92 8.53
CA PHE A 28 6.73 10.02 7.79
C PHE A 28 6.51 11.40 8.45
N VAL A 29 5.28 11.67 8.90
CA VAL A 29 4.90 12.97 9.46
C VAL A 29 5.48 13.18 10.86
N PHE A 30 5.51 12.14 11.69
CA PHE A 30 5.87 12.26 13.11
C PHE A 30 7.26 11.73 13.48
N TYR A 31 7.78 10.71 12.78
CA TYR A 31 9.02 10.01 13.18
C TYR A 31 10.24 10.33 12.30
N GLY A 32 10.10 11.30 11.40
CA GLY A 32 11.18 11.80 10.56
C GLY A 32 10.82 11.65 9.10
N GLN A 33 10.96 12.75 8.35
CA GLN A 33 10.67 12.91 6.93
C GLN A 33 11.57 12.05 6.01
N SER A 34 11.71 10.77 6.32
CA SER A 34 12.44 9.83 5.52
C SER A 34 11.62 9.57 4.27
N LEU A 35 12.13 9.99 3.11
CA LEU A 35 11.49 9.79 1.80
C LEU A 35 10.99 8.35 1.61
N ARG A 36 11.66 7.38 2.25
CA ARG A 36 11.26 5.98 2.36
C ARG A 36 9.81 5.79 2.83
N ASN A 37 9.42 6.42 3.93
CA ASN A 37 8.08 6.27 4.49
C ASN A 37 7.02 6.93 3.58
N LEU A 38 7.39 8.01 2.88
CA LEU A 38 6.55 8.64 1.86
C LEU A 38 6.33 7.71 0.66
N PHE A 39 7.38 7.05 0.16
CA PHE A 39 7.28 6.07 -0.93
C PHE A 39 6.51 4.81 -0.51
N GLY A 40 6.63 4.38 0.75
CA GLY A 40 5.82 3.29 1.30
C GLY A 40 4.34 3.63 1.35
N ALA A 41 3.99 4.81 1.89
CA ALA A 41 2.62 5.30 1.94
C ALA A 41 2.02 5.47 0.53
N ALA A 42 2.77 6.10 -0.38
CA ALA A 42 2.36 6.28 -1.77
C ALA A 42 2.21 4.95 -2.51
N GLY A 43 3.11 3.99 -2.26
CA GLY A 43 3.05 2.64 -2.84
C GLY A 43 1.80 1.88 -2.41
N PHE A 44 1.51 1.84 -1.11
CA PHE A 44 0.30 1.20 -0.60
C PHE A 44 -0.99 1.91 -1.07
N ALA A 45 -0.98 3.25 -1.15
CA ALA A 45 -2.09 4.02 -1.69
C ALA A 45 -2.34 3.74 -3.18
N LEU A 46 -1.28 3.71 -4.01
CA LEU A 46 -1.38 3.33 -5.43
C LEU A 46 -1.88 1.90 -5.59
N MET A 47 -1.41 0.99 -4.75
CA MET A 47 -1.79 -0.42 -4.79
C MET A 47 -3.27 -0.59 -4.46
N ALA A 48 -3.77 0.11 -3.44
CA ALA A 48 -5.21 0.16 -3.12
C ALA A 48 -6.04 0.79 -4.25
N TYR A 49 -5.57 1.89 -4.85
CA TYR A 49 -6.26 2.55 -5.95
C TYR A 49 -6.32 1.68 -7.22
N GLY A 50 -5.20 1.07 -7.61
CA GLY A 50 -5.13 0.14 -8.74
C GLY A 50 -6.02 -1.08 -8.53
N TRP A 51 -6.09 -1.61 -7.31
CA TRP A 51 -6.99 -2.69 -6.96
C TRP A 51 -8.47 -2.28 -7.05
N HIS A 52 -8.83 -1.10 -6.53
CA HIS A 52 -10.19 -0.57 -6.58
C HIS A 52 -10.66 -0.33 -8.02
N LYS A 53 -9.81 0.25 -8.86
CA LYS A 53 -10.10 0.52 -10.28
C LYS A 53 -9.87 -0.67 -11.22
N HIS A 54 -9.41 -1.82 -10.71
CA HIS A 54 -9.01 -2.99 -11.50
C HIS A 54 -7.88 -2.73 -12.52
N ILE A 55 -7.05 -1.70 -12.30
CA ILE A 55 -5.94 -1.33 -13.18
C ILE A 55 -4.66 -2.02 -12.68
N ARG A 56 -4.41 -3.21 -13.25
CA ARG A 56 -3.25 -4.06 -12.92
C ARG A 56 -1.90 -3.32 -12.92
N PRO A 57 -1.53 -2.53 -13.94
CA PRO A 57 -0.21 -1.88 -13.96
C PRO A 57 -0.02 -0.86 -12.83
N ILE A 58 -1.09 -0.15 -12.42
CA ILE A 58 -1.04 0.79 -11.29
C ILE A 58 -0.88 0.03 -9.96
N SER A 59 -1.58 -1.09 -9.83
CA SER A 59 -1.45 -1.95 -8.63
C SER A 59 -0.05 -2.53 -8.51
N ILE A 60 0.56 -2.95 -9.63
CA ILE A 60 1.92 -3.49 -9.66
C ILE A 60 2.94 -2.38 -9.36
N GLY A 61 2.78 -1.19 -9.96
CA GLY A 61 3.63 -0.04 -9.68
C GLY A 61 3.59 0.37 -8.20
N GLY A 62 2.40 0.37 -7.59
CA GLY A 62 2.23 0.59 -6.15
C GLY A 62 2.93 -0.47 -5.30
N ALA A 63 2.84 -1.74 -5.69
CA ALA A 63 3.54 -2.84 -5.00
C ALA A 63 5.06 -2.69 -5.07
N VAL A 64 5.61 -2.32 -6.23
CA VAL A 64 7.05 -2.09 -6.41
C VAL A 64 7.52 -0.92 -5.55
N LEU A 65 6.76 0.17 -5.48
CA LEU A 65 7.07 1.30 -4.60
C LEU A 65 7.02 0.92 -3.11
N ALA A 66 5.99 0.18 -2.69
CA ALA A 66 5.85 -0.27 -1.32
C ALA A 66 7.00 -1.23 -0.93
N LEU A 67 7.30 -2.23 -1.76
CA LEU A 67 8.40 -3.16 -1.54
C LEU A 67 9.76 -2.46 -1.58
N GLY A 68 9.97 -1.53 -2.53
CA GLY A 68 11.18 -0.73 -2.62
C GLY A 68 11.44 0.07 -1.35
N SER A 69 10.39 0.65 -0.75
CA SER A 69 10.51 1.34 0.53
C SER A 69 10.90 0.42 1.70
N ILE A 70 10.39 -0.81 1.72
CA ILE A 70 10.74 -1.81 2.74
C ILE A 70 12.19 -2.26 2.55
N VAL A 71 12.60 -2.59 1.32
CA VAL A 71 13.97 -3.04 1.02
C VAL A 71 14.98 -1.93 1.33
N ALA A 72 14.66 -0.68 1.03
CA ALA A 72 15.47 0.48 1.41
C ALA A 72 15.60 0.66 2.94
N LYS A 73 14.74 0.03 3.75
CA LYS A 73 14.88 -0.01 5.21
C LYS A 73 15.95 -0.99 5.67
N TYR A 74 16.18 -2.06 4.92
CA TYR A 74 17.15 -3.10 5.28
C TYR A 74 18.55 -2.84 4.70
N LEU A 75 18.66 -1.97 3.70
CA LEU A 75 19.94 -1.59 3.06
C LEU A 75 20.56 -0.29 3.59
N ALA A 76 19.82 0.48 4.40
CA ALA A 76 20.26 1.74 4.99
C ALA A 76 20.36 1.60 6.51
#